data_AF-A0A024RZ73-F1
#
_entry.id   AF-A0A024RZ73-F1
#
_cell.length_a   1.000
_cell.length_b   1.000
_cell.length_c   1.000
_cell.angle_alpha   90.00
_cell.angle_beta   90.00
_cell.angle_gamma   90.00
#
_symmetry.space_group_name_H-M   'P 1'
#
loop_
_entity.id
_entity.type
_entity.pdbx_description
1 polymer ?
#
loop_
_entity_poly.entity_id
_entity_poly.type
_entity_poly.pdbx_seq_one_letter_code
_entity_poly.pdbx_strand_id
1 'polypeptide(L)'
;DNIDEALKQQPSLVPQDTLPPGIEKYALGRRFFITKKGYFGLGPQKAEAGDRIGVLFGSGVPFVLRRWNSAEGKRVWKIVGECYVHGIMQGEVIQKWELGSAEARMLHLV
;
A
#
# COMPACT_ATOMS: atom_id res chain seq x y z
N ASP A 1 -16.11 16.57 -30.06
CA ASP A 1 -14.92 15.69 -30.02
C ASP A 1 -15.20 14.45 -29.17
N ASN A 2 -15.02 13.29 -29.79
CA ASN A 2 -15.45 11.95 -29.34
C ASN A 2 -14.75 11.44 -28.06
N ILE A 3 -13.99 12.30 -27.38
CA ILE A 3 -13.19 11.99 -26.20
C ILE A 3 -14.04 12.17 -24.92
N ASP A 4 -14.92 13.18 -24.89
CA ASP A 4 -15.77 13.46 -23.73
C ASP A 4 -16.92 12.45 -23.56
N GLU A 5 -17.40 11.86 -24.66
CA GLU A 5 -18.39 10.78 -24.61
C GLU A 5 -17.76 9.45 -24.14
N ALA A 6 -16.51 9.19 -24.50
CA ALA A 6 -15.77 8.01 -24.03
C ALA A 6 -15.48 8.08 -22.52
N LEU A 7 -15.28 9.28 -21.96
CA LEU A 7 -15.11 9.49 -20.52
C LEU A 7 -16.41 9.25 -19.72
N LYS A 8 -17.59 9.49 -20.32
CA LYS A 8 -18.90 9.18 -19.69
C LYS A 8 -19.21 7.69 -19.63
N GLN A 9 -18.57 6.89 -20.49
CA GLN A 9 -18.73 5.43 -20.52
C GLN A 9 -17.69 4.68 -19.68
N GLN A 10 -16.65 5.37 -19.18
CA GLN A 10 -15.79 4.78 -18.18
C GLN A 10 -16.55 4.74 -16.85
N PRO A 11 -16.80 3.56 -16.26
CA PRO A 11 -17.33 3.50 -14.91
C PRO A 11 -16.34 4.23 -14.00
N SER A 12 -16.81 5.31 -13.39
CA SER A 12 -16.05 6.02 -12.38
C SER A 12 -15.58 5.01 -11.33
N LEU A 13 -14.27 4.92 -11.10
CA LEU A 13 -13.71 4.14 -9.98
C LEU A 13 -14.15 4.69 -8.61
N VAL A 14 -14.73 5.89 -8.63
CA VAL A 14 -15.28 6.58 -7.48
C VAL A 14 -16.81 6.47 -7.56
N PRO A 15 -17.47 5.88 -6.56
CA PRO A 15 -18.92 5.92 -6.48
C PRO A 15 -19.37 7.39 -6.51
N GLN A 16 -20.10 7.79 -7.55
CA GLN A 16 -20.72 9.10 -7.59
C GLN A 16 -21.97 9.04 -6.68
N ASP A 17 -22.07 9.99 -5.76
CA ASP A 17 -23.24 10.21 -4.90
C ASP A 17 -23.62 9.10 -3.91
N THR A 18 -22.69 8.21 -3.54
CA THR A 18 -22.97 7.07 -2.64
C THR A 18 -22.26 7.10 -1.29
N LEU A 19 -21.39 8.08 -1.04
CA LEU A 19 -20.59 8.16 0.18
C LEU A 19 -20.84 9.47 0.94
N PRO A 20 -20.86 9.43 2.29
CA PRO A 20 -20.85 10.65 3.09
C PRO A 20 -19.62 11.50 2.72
N PRO A 21 -19.75 12.84 2.67
CA PRO A 21 -18.64 13.72 2.32
C PRO A 21 -17.42 13.44 3.20
N GLY A 22 -16.28 13.16 2.55
CA GLY A 22 -14.99 12.96 3.20
C GLY A 22 -14.44 11.52 3.17
N ILE A 23 -15.21 10.50 2.79
CA ILE A 23 -14.65 9.13 2.61
C ILE A 23 -13.73 9.09 1.37
N GLU A 24 -14.09 9.82 0.32
CA GLU A 24 -13.30 9.95 -0.88
C GLU A 24 -11.90 10.50 -0.59
N LYS A 25 -11.70 11.32 0.46
CA LYS A 25 -10.36 11.79 0.87
C LYS A 25 -9.42 10.65 1.26
N TYR A 26 -9.95 9.54 1.76
CA TYR A 26 -9.18 8.39 2.21
C TYR A 26 -8.99 7.33 1.11
N ALA A 27 -9.84 7.35 0.08
CA ALA A 27 -9.83 6.40 -1.03
C ALA A 27 -9.27 6.97 -2.35
N LEU A 28 -9.49 8.25 -2.64
CA LEU A 28 -8.94 8.96 -3.80
C LEU A 28 -7.41 9.01 -3.70
N GLY A 29 -6.74 8.75 -4.83
CA GLY A 29 -5.28 8.69 -4.86
C GLY A 29 -4.69 7.46 -4.17
N ARG A 30 -5.52 6.48 -3.79
CA ARG A 30 -5.05 5.16 -3.36
C ARG A 30 -5.08 4.16 -4.51
N ARG A 31 -4.14 3.23 -4.53
CA ARG A 31 -4.08 2.12 -5.49
C ARG A 31 -4.46 0.83 -4.79
N PHE A 32 -5.47 0.13 -5.31
CA PHE A 32 -5.75 -1.24 -4.90
C PHE A 32 -4.60 -2.17 -5.31
N PHE A 33 -4.19 -3.06 -4.41
CA PHE A 33 -3.17 -4.06 -4.71
C PHE A 33 -3.51 -5.41 -4.08
N ILE A 34 -2.96 -6.46 -4.69
CA ILE A 34 -2.92 -7.81 -4.13
C ILE A 34 -1.44 -8.21 -4.06
N THR A 35 -1.01 -8.68 -2.90
CA THR A 35 0.36 -9.17 -2.66
C THR A 35 0.50 -10.61 -3.15
N LYS A 36 1.72 -11.06 -3.43
CA LYS A 36 2.02 -12.46 -3.77
C LYS A 36 1.61 -13.48 -2.69
N LYS A 37 1.39 -13.02 -1.46
CA LYS A 37 0.94 -13.86 -0.33
C LYS A 37 -0.59 -13.88 -0.18
N GLY A 38 -1.34 -13.26 -1.09
CA GLY A 38 -2.81 -13.23 -1.07
C GLY A 38 -3.43 -12.11 -0.25
N TYR A 39 -2.65 -11.33 0.51
CA TYR A 39 -3.18 -10.12 1.17
C TYR A 39 -3.57 -9.06 0.13
N PHE A 40 -4.60 -8.29 0.40
CA PHE A 40 -5.03 -7.17 -0.43
C PHE A 40 -5.17 -5.89 0.40
N GLY A 41 -5.16 -4.74 -0.28
CA GLY A 41 -5.14 -3.47 0.42
C GLY A 41 -5.21 -2.24 -0.48
N LEU A 42 -5.02 -1.07 0.14
CA LEU A 42 -5.03 0.24 -0.50
C LEU A 42 -3.72 0.96 -0.17
N GLY A 43 -2.89 1.17 -1.19
CA GLY A 43 -1.58 1.83 -1.08
C GLY A 43 -1.56 3.23 -1.68
N PRO A 44 -0.45 3.97 -1.61
CA PRO A 44 -0.30 5.26 -2.28
C PRO A 44 -0.43 5.11 -3.81
N GLN A 45 -0.84 6.17 -4.51
CA GLN A 45 -0.97 6.18 -5.99
C GLN A 45 0.29 5.68 -6.72
N LYS A 46 1.46 6.01 -6.15
CA LYS A 46 2.79 5.67 -6.65
C LYS A 46 3.21 4.21 -6.39
N ALA A 47 2.38 3.41 -5.73
CA ALA A 47 2.66 1.97 -5.55
C ALA A 47 2.71 1.26 -6.91
N GLU A 48 3.67 0.36 -7.09
CA GLU A 48 3.92 -0.35 -8.34
C GLU A 48 4.17 -1.85 -8.07
N ALA A 49 4.00 -2.66 -9.12
CA ALA A 49 4.32 -4.07 -9.04
C ALA A 49 5.81 -4.27 -8.72
N GLY A 50 6.10 -5.11 -7.71
CA GLY A 50 7.46 -5.33 -7.22
C GLY A 50 7.76 -4.61 -5.89
N ASP A 51 6.95 -3.63 -5.51
CA ASP A 51 6.97 -3.07 -4.15
C ASP A 51 6.66 -4.14 -3.11
N ARG A 52 7.12 -3.90 -1.87
CA ARG A 52 6.90 -4.78 -0.73
C ARG A 52 6.08 -4.08 0.34
N ILE A 53 5.29 -4.87 1.05
CA ILE A 53 4.61 -4.41 2.26
C ILE A 53 5.48 -4.73 3.46
N GLY A 54 5.70 -3.75 4.33
CA GLY A 54 6.40 -3.91 5.60
C GLY A 54 5.66 -3.21 6.73
N VAL A 55 5.64 -3.82 7.91
CA VAL A 55 5.25 -3.16 9.16
C VAL A 55 6.54 -2.79 9.88
N LEU A 56 6.71 -1.48 10.12
CA LEU A 56 7.85 -0.96 10.86
C LEU A 56 7.51 -0.99 12.35
N PHE A 57 8.41 -1.53 13.19
CA PHE A 57 8.21 -1.52 14.63
C PHE A 57 7.98 -0.10 15.15
N GLY A 58 6.98 0.05 16.02
CA GLY A 58 6.55 1.36 16.53
C GLY A 58 5.55 2.10 15.62
N SER A 59 5.27 1.61 14.41
CA SER A 59 4.17 2.11 13.58
C SER A 59 2.85 1.42 13.89
N GLY A 60 1.75 2.16 13.86
CA GLY A 60 0.38 1.61 13.88
C GLY A 60 -0.16 1.17 12.51
N VAL A 61 0.62 1.34 11.43
CA VAL A 61 0.19 1.09 10.05
C VAL A 61 1.28 0.40 9.20
N PRO A 62 0.90 -0.40 8.18
CA PRO A 62 1.84 -0.92 7.20
C PRO A 62 2.28 0.15 6.19
N PHE A 63 3.42 -0.10 5.52
CA PHE A 63 3.98 0.76 4.50
C PHE A 63 4.29 -0.01 3.21
N VAL A 64 4.20 0.71 2.10
CA VAL A 64 4.75 0.29 0.81
C VAL A 64 6.23 0.70 0.76
N LEU A 65 7.11 -0.27 0.58
CA LEU A 65 8.55 -0.15 0.52
C LEU A 65 9.06 -0.53 -0.87
N ARG A 66 9.89 0.34 -1.46
CA ARG A 66 10.52 0.12 -2.76
C ARG A 66 12.01 -0.12 -2.58
N ARG A 67 12.54 -1.14 -3.26
CA ARG A 67 14.00 -1.34 -3.32
C ARG A 67 14.64 -0.14 -4.02
N TRP A 68 15.68 0.39 -3.41
CA TRP A 68 16.48 1.46 -4.00
C TRP A 68 17.94 1.02 -4.02
N ASN A 69 18.54 1.06 -5.21
CA ASN A 69 19.95 0.73 -5.37
C ASN A 69 20.76 2.00 -5.07
N SER A 70 21.47 2.01 -3.93
CA SER A 70 22.44 3.06 -3.65
C SER A 70 23.63 2.93 -4.60
N ALA A 71 24.25 4.06 -4.96
CA ALA A 71 25.50 4.10 -5.73
C ALA A 71 26.64 3.28 -5.08
N GLU A 72 26.57 3.07 -3.76
CA GLU A 72 27.54 2.29 -2.98
C GLU A 72 27.24 0.78 -2.94
N GLY A 73 26.29 0.27 -3.73
CA GLY A 73 25.92 -1.15 -3.75
C GLY A 73 25.15 -1.65 -2.50
N LYS A 74 24.87 -0.76 -1.54
CA LYS A 74 24.05 -1.08 -0.36
C LYS A 74 22.59 -1.23 -0.75
N ARG A 75 21.95 -2.32 -0.30
CA ARG A 75 20.50 -2.54 -0.43
C ARG A 75 19.77 -1.63 0.56
N VAL A 76 19.20 -0.55 0.05
CA VAL A 76 18.37 0.38 0.84
C VAL A 76 16.92 0.33 0.34
N TRP A 77 16.00 0.81 1.17
CA TRP A 77 14.58 0.82 0.90
C TRP A 77 14.03 2.23 1.02
N LYS A 78 13.29 2.65 0.01
CA LYS A 78 12.53 3.89 0.06
C LYS A 78 11.14 3.62 0.61
N ILE A 79 10.67 4.46 1.51
CA ILE A 79 9.25 4.47 1.89
C ILE A 79 8.47 5.16 0.76
N VAL A 80 7.58 4.42 0.11
CA VAL A 80 6.67 4.98 -0.90
C VAL A 80 5.49 5.68 -0.23
N GLY A 81 5.00 5.11 0.88
CA GLY A 81 3.94 5.68 1.71
C GLY A 81 3.25 4.64 2.59
N GLU A 82 2.43 5.09 3.52
CA GLU A 82 1.54 4.25 4.33
C GLU A 82 0.48 3.53 3.48
N CYS A 83 -0.02 2.39 3.94
CA CYS A 83 -1.10 1.66 3.29
C CYS A 83 -2.07 1.02 4.27
N TYR A 84 -3.26 0.70 3.79
CA TYR A 84 -4.16 -0.25 4.42
C TYR A 84 -3.87 -1.63 3.86
N VAL A 85 -3.80 -2.64 4.74
CA VAL A 85 -3.70 -4.05 4.33
C VAL A 85 -4.66 -4.86 5.18
N HIS A 86 -5.60 -5.53 4.52
CA HIS A 86 -6.57 -6.38 5.20
C HIS A 86 -5.86 -7.60 5.82
N GLY A 87 -6.15 -7.90 7.09
CA GLY A 87 -5.55 -9.01 7.82
C GLY A 87 -4.12 -8.75 8.34
N ILE A 88 -3.68 -7.49 8.40
CA ILE A 88 -2.39 -7.06 8.95
C ILE A 88 -2.53 -5.86 9.89
N MET A 89 -3.40 -4.91 9.56
CA MET A 89 -3.48 -3.61 10.25
C MET A 89 -4.05 -3.69 11.67
N GLN A 90 -4.67 -4.80 12.06
CA GLN A 90 -5.22 -5.03 13.39
C GLN A 90 -4.22 -5.79 14.31
N GLY A 91 -2.94 -5.85 13.91
CA GLY A 91 -1.86 -6.45 14.71
C GLY A 91 -1.61 -7.93 14.43
N GLU A 92 -2.28 -8.52 13.45
CA GLU A 92 -2.15 -9.94 13.11
C GLU A 92 -0.73 -10.32 12.72
N VAL A 93 0.02 -9.41 12.08
CA VAL A 93 1.42 -9.66 11.73
C VAL A 93 2.35 -9.63 12.94
N ILE A 94 2.03 -8.83 13.97
CA ILE A 94 2.79 -8.79 15.21
C ILE A 94 2.56 -10.08 15.98
N GLN A 95 1.31 -10.54 16.08
CA GLN A 95 0.98 -11.85 16.65
C GLN A 95 1.73 -12.98 15.93
N LYS A 96 1.77 -12.94 14.59
CA LYS A 96 2.54 -13.94 13.79
C LYS A 96 4.03 -13.90 14.11
N TRP A 97 4.60 -12.71 14.32
CA TRP A 97 6.02 -12.54 14.68
C TRP A 97 6.31 -13.07 16.08
N GLU A 98 5.46 -12.75 17.07
CA GLU A 98 5.56 -13.26 18.44
C GLU A 98 5.45 -14.79 18.50
N LEU A 99 4.59 -15.38 17.67
CA LEU A 99 4.43 -16.83 17.52
C LEU A 99 5.54 -17.49 16.66
N GLY A 100 6.53 -16.75 16.17
CA GLY A 100 7.63 -17.26 15.36
C GLY A 100 7.25 -17.64 13.91
N SER A 101 6.04 -17.30 13.47
CA SER A 101 5.52 -17.57 12.13
C SER A 101 5.72 -16.40 11.13
N ALA A 102 6.37 -15.32 11.57
CA ALA A 102 6.87 -14.23 10.75
C ALA A 102 8.27 -13.80 11.20
N GLU A 103 9.08 -13.28 10.28
CA GLU A 103 10.44 -12.81 10.57
C GLU A 103 10.51 -11.28 10.59
N ALA A 104 11.26 -10.75 11.54
CA ALA A 104 11.70 -9.36 11.55
C ALA A 104 13.12 -9.24 10.96
N ARG A 105 13.38 -8.17 10.22
CA ARG A 105 14.71 -7.86 9.68
C ARG A 105 14.97 -6.37 9.77
N MET A 106 16.22 -6.00 10.06
CA MET A 106 16.66 -4.62 10.03
C MET A 106 16.71 -4.13 8.57
N LEU A 107 16.13 -2.96 8.31
CA LEU A 107 16.09 -2.32 7.00
C LEU A 107 16.79 -0.97 7.07
N HIS A 108 17.64 -0.68 6.08
CA HIS A 108 18.17 0.67 5.88
C HIS A 108 17.17 1.45 5.02
N LEU A 109 16.58 2.49 5.61
CA LEU A 109 15.57 3.32 4.95
C LEU A 109 16.20 4.62 4.44
N VAL A 110 15.72 5.10 3.29
CA VAL A 110 16.11 6.38 2.65
C VAL A 110 14.89 7.19 2.23
#